data_AF-E3MCB3-F1
#
_entry.id   AF-E3MCB3-F1
#
_cell.length_a   1.000
_cell.length_b   1.000
_cell.length_c   1.000
_cell.angle_alpha   90.00
_cell.angle_beta   90.00
_cell.angle_gamma   90.00
#
_symmetry.space_group_name_H-M   'P 1'
#
loop_
_entity.id
_entity.type
_entity.pdbx_description
1 polymer ?
#
loop_
_entity_poly.entity_id
_entity_poly.type
_entity_poly.pdbx_seq_one_letter_code
_entity_poly.pdbx_strand_id
1 'polypeptide(L)'
;MNAFITGLLLLIAFAEQVLPQKYAYVSVLSSNDFLIPAKVLAYRLKKLNASIPYIIIVTQDITENSVNELKEQGVIVHNDSKIDTPYIKTHKARKYQYTKIRLWAMTEFDVIVHLDLDVLPTRDIFTLFECGSFCAVFRHSDMFNSGVFVLKTNETIFHDMVQHVQTAESYDGGDQGFLNTYFHDLKYAPMHDPSGKQPKCENFTMSRLSAKFNYDIGMYYLNNGRFLVDPDIIHYTMGPTKPWLWWTYPLFDLNWMWLDARQEMEQGSNVELDTCVALAATNCLLIVFLVVLKIALEHFVVNLTTDTISNMETHLASQSIYAISVWFSLKIAHQSAQPVAAWVFFASNVAWTAAILTSIYTRLRSGVNAKVKSILSCVFFTMLSYALSWLILVQISHFNTRVLFAILSILAQQILVVTYIRYALIVKPCRQQIHKYQILPSNHHVA
;
A
#
# COMPACT_ATOMS: atom_id res chain seq x y z
N MET A 1 -66.43 -3.00 3.44
CA MET A 1 -65.57 -2.21 4.34
C MET A 1 -64.57 -3.05 5.15
N ASN A 2 -64.26 -4.32 4.77
CA ASN A 2 -63.41 -5.21 5.58
C ASN A 2 -62.11 -5.70 4.93
N ALA A 3 -61.92 -5.55 3.61
CA ALA A 3 -60.68 -5.97 2.94
C ALA A 3 -59.56 -4.92 3.01
N PHE A 4 -59.93 -3.63 3.03
CA PHE A 4 -58.97 -2.53 3.11
C PHE A 4 -58.36 -2.40 4.51
N ILE A 5 -59.16 -2.62 5.56
CA ILE A 5 -58.70 -2.55 6.95
C ILE A 5 -57.81 -3.75 7.30
N THR A 6 -58.12 -4.95 6.80
CA THR A 6 -57.26 -6.13 6.96
C THR A 6 -55.96 -6.00 6.17
N GLY A 7 -55.99 -5.41 4.96
CA GLY A 7 -54.77 -5.10 4.19
C GLY A 7 -53.87 -4.07 4.88
N LEU A 8 -54.46 -3.04 5.52
CA LEU A 8 -53.71 -2.04 6.27
C LEU A 8 -53.12 -2.61 7.57
N LEU A 9 -53.84 -3.49 8.27
CA LEU A 9 -53.36 -4.19 9.46
C LEU A 9 -52.24 -5.20 9.14
N LEU A 10 -52.29 -5.85 7.97
CA LEU A 10 -51.21 -6.71 7.48
C LEU A 10 -49.96 -5.90 7.12
N LEU A 11 -50.10 -4.71 6.53
CA LEU A 11 -48.97 -3.81 6.27
C LEU A 11 -48.34 -3.24 7.55
N ILE A 12 -49.13 -3.04 8.61
CA ILE A 12 -48.63 -2.62 9.93
C ILE A 12 -47.96 -3.80 10.67
N ALA A 13 -48.39 -5.05 10.42
CA ALA A 13 -47.81 -6.24 11.03
C ALA A 13 -46.47 -6.70 10.40
N PHE A 14 -46.07 -6.14 9.27
CA PHE A 14 -44.78 -6.40 8.59
C PHE A 14 -43.85 -5.19 8.58
N ALA A 15 -44.07 -4.20 9.45
CA ALA A 15 -42.93 -3.40 9.88
C ALA A 15 -42.02 -4.37 10.65
N GLU A 16 -40.98 -4.88 9.99
CA GLU A 16 -39.86 -5.53 10.67
C GLU A 16 -39.51 -4.62 11.84
N GLN A 17 -39.82 -5.06 13.06
CA GLN A 17 -39.19 -4.52 14.24
C GLN A 17 -37.72 -4.86 14.08
N VAL A 18 -36.97 -3.94 13.46
CA VAL A 18 -35.51 -3.96 13.47
C VAL A 18 -35.15 -3.89 14.95
N LEU A 19 -34.86 -5.04 15.55
CA LEU A 19 -34.29 -5.05 16.89
C LEU A 19 -33.05 -4.15 16.82
N PRO A 20 -32.91 -3.16 17.71
CA PRO A 20 -31.73 -2.32 17.72
C PRO A 20 -30.50 -3.22 17.78
N GLN A 21 -29.68 -3.16 16.74
CA GLN A 21 -28.46 -3.96 16.70
C GLN A 21 -27.54 -3.40 17.77
N LYS A 22 -27.22 -4.22 18.78
CA LYS A 22 -26.44 -3.72 19.92
C LYS A 22 -25.03 -3.28 19.52
N TYR A 23 -24.44 -3.97 18.53
CA TYR A 23 -23.02 -3.89 18.22
C TYR A 23 -22.76 -3.77 16.72
N ALA A 24 -21.72 -3.01 16.37
CA ALA A 24 -21.23 -2.90 15.00
C ALA A 24 -19.71 -2.71 14.94
N TYR A 25 -19.08 -3.28 13.91
CA TYR A 25 -17.77 -2.85 13.46
C TYR A 25 -17.95 -1.71 12.47
N VAL A 26 -17.17 -0.62 12.61
CA VAL A 26 -17.28 0.54 11.72
C VAL A 26 -15.91 1.01 11.25
N SER A 27 -15.77 1.32 9.97
CA SER A 27 -14.59 1.97 9.39
C SER A 27 -14.98 3.19 8.56
N VAL A 28 -14.00 4.00 8.17
CA VAL A 28 -14.21 5.15 7.27
C VAL A 28 -13.38 4.98 6.00
N LEU A 29 -14.00 5.16 4.84
CA LEU A 29 -13.35 5.14 3.53
C LEU A 29 -13.52 6.50 2.84
N SER A 30 -12.41 7.22 2.65
CA SER A 30 -12.41 8.55 2.00
C SER A 30 -11.47 8.67 0.80
N SER A 31 -10.85 7.57 0.37
CA SER A 31 -10.12 7.48 -0.90
C SER A 31 -10.26 6.07 -1.47
N ASN A 32 -10.43 5.97 -2.78
CA ASN A 32 -10.46 4.69 -3.50
C ASN A 32 -9.12 3.91 -3.37
N ASP A 33 -8.03 4.57 -3.00
CA ASP A 33 -6.72 3.94 -2.74
C ASP A 33 -6.79 2.89 -1.60
N PHE A 34 -7.79 3.02 -0.72
CA PHE A 34 -8.01 2.11 0.41
C PHE A 34 -9.14 1.10 0.16
N LEU A 35 -9.63 0.96 -1.08
CA LEU A 35 -10.69 0.00 -1.40
C LEU A 35 -10.26 -1.45 -1.14
N ILE A 36 -9.08 -1.85 -1.62
CA ILE A 36 -8.58 -3.21 -1.41
C ILE A 36 -8.42 -3.54 0.08
N PRO A 37 -7.75 -2.72 0.91
CA PRO A 37 -7.70 -2.98 2.34
C PRO A 37 -9.08 -3.00 3.01
N ALA A 38 -10.03 -2.17 2.58
CA ALA A 38 -11.41 -2.23 3.07
C ALA A 38 -12.09 -3.57 2.78
N LYS A 39 -11.91 -4.10 1.56
CA LYS A 39 -12.45 -5.41 1.16
C LYS A 39 -11.78 -6.54 1.97
N VAL A 40 -10.46 -6.49 2.15
CA VAL A 40 -9.72 -7.49 2.95
C VAL A 40 -10.20 -7.48 4.41
N LEU A 41 -10.38 -6.31 5.00
CA LEU A 41 -10.90 -6.19 6.36
C LEU A 41 -12.35 -6.72 6.45
N ALA A 42 -13.22 -6.40 5.48
CA ALA A 42 -14.58 -6.94 5.42
C ALA A 42 -14.61 -8.46 5.39
N TYR A 43 -13.80 -9.05 4.50
CA TYR A 43 -13.64 -10.51 4.40
C TYR A 43 -13.19 -11.11 5.73
N ARG A 44 -12.18 -10.51 6.37
CA ARG A 44 -11.62 -11.03 7.63
C ARG A 44 -12.60 -10.96 8.78
N LEU A 45 -13.31 -9.85 8.95
CA LEU A 45 -14.35 -9.74 9.98
C LEU A 45 -15.46 -10.78 9.75
N LYS A 46 -15.95 -10.92 8.51
CA LYS A 46 -16.97 -11.91 8.16
C LYS A 46 -16.51 -13.35 8.42
N LYS A 47 -15.25 -13.68 8.10
CA LYS A 47 -14.66 -15.00 8.34
C LYS A 47 -14.52 -15.33 9.83
N LEU A 48 -14.20 -14.33 10.64
CA LEU A 48 -13.98 -14.51 12.08
C LEU A 48 -15.31 -14.54 12.86
N ASN A 49 -16.22 -13.63 12.55
CA ASN A 49 -17.52 -13.55 13.19
C ASN A 49 -18.54 -12.83 12.27
N ALA A 50 -19.33 -13.60 11.55
CA ALA A 50 -20.35 -13.08 10.63
C ALA A 50 -21.61 -12.53 11.33
N SER A 51 -21.75 -12.70 12.65
CA SER A 51 -22.96 -12.29 13.38
C SER A 51 -23.01 -10.80 13.69
N ILE A 52 -21.87 -10.09 13.62
CA ILE A 52 -21.79 -8.66 13.85
C ILE A 52 -21.72 -7.94 12.49
N PRO A 53 -22.58 -6.94 12.25
CA PRO A 53 -22.54 -6.16 11.01
C PRO A 53 -21.22 -5.39 10.89
N TYR A 54 -20.72 -5.29 9.67
CA TYR A 54 -19.61 -4.40 9.34
C TYR A 54 -20.08 -3.27 8.44
N ILE A 55 -19.92 -2.04 8.93
CA ILE A 55 -20.33 -0.81 8.26
C ILE A 55 -19.11 -0.03 7.81
N ILE A 56 -19.16 0.52 6.60
CA ILE A 56 -18.16 1.49 6.14
C ILE A 56 -18.86 2.81 5.85
N ILE A 57 -18.44 3.85 6.56
CA ILE A 57 -18.79 5.23 6.21
C ILE A 57 -18.00 5.62 4.97
N VAL A 58 -18.70 5.94 3.88
CA VAL A 58 -18.08 6.42 2.64
C VAL A 58 -18.36 7.92 2.46
N THR A 59 -17.33 8.66 2.05
CA THR A 59 -17.47 10.09 1.72
C THR A 59 -17.81 10.29 0.24
N GLN A 60 -18.09 11.54 -0.13
CA GLN A 60 -18.42 11.93 -1.51
C GLN A 60 -17.30 11.68 -2.53
N ASP A 61 -16.08 11.38 -2.06
CA ASP A 61 -14.89 11.13 -2.90
C ASP A 61 -14.81 9.67 -3.41
N ILE A 62 -15.69 8.79 -2.94
CA ILE A 62 -15.70 7.37 -3.29
C ILE A 62 -16.56 7.13 -4.54
N THR A 63 -16.03 6.35 -5.48
CA THR A 63 -16.74 6.05 -6.73
C THR A 63 -17.89 5.07 -6.49
N GLU A 64 -18.95 5.17 -7.29
CA GLU A 64 -20.08 4.23 -7.24
C GLU A 64 -19.64 2.77 -7.48
N ASN A 65 -18.67 2.57 -8.37
CA ASN A 65 -18.08 1.25 -8.59
C ASN A 65 -17.46 0.68 -7.30
N SER A 66 -16.67 1.48 -6.58
CA SER A 66 -16.09 1.08 -5.30
C SER A 66 -17.15 0.80 -4.24
N VAL A 67 -18.23 1.56 -4.20
CA VAL A 67 -19.38 1.30 -3.31
C VAL A 67 -20.03 -0.06 -3.64
N ASN A 68 -20.22 -0.37 -4.92
CA ASN A 68 -20.80 -1.65 -5.34
C ASN A 68 -19.88 -2.83 -4.97
N GLU A 69 -18.57 -2.70 -5.19
CA GLU A 69 -17.61 -3.73 -4.76
C GLU A 69 -17.63 -3.98 -3.25
N LEU A 70 -17.83 -2.95 -2.42
CA LEU A 70 -17.98 -3.13 -0.97
C LEU A 70 -19.27 -3.89 -0.62
N LYS A 71 -20.39 -3.53 -1.25
CA LYS A 71 -21.68 -4.22 -1.04
C LYS A 71 -21.60 -5.70 -1.42
N GLU A 72 -20.88 -6.03 -2.50
CA GLU A 72 -20.62 -7.42 -2.91
C GLU A 72 -19.81 -8.20 -1.86
N GLN A 73 -18.96 -7.54 -1.08
CA GLN A 73 -18.27 -8.14 0.07
C GLN A 73 -19.17 -8.32 1.31
N GLY A 74 -20.44 -7.90 1.24
CA GLY A 74 -21.38 -7.92 2.36
C GLY A 74 -21.20 -6.77 3.35
N VAL A 75 -20.52 -5.70 2.95
CA VAL A 75 -20.39 -4.47 3.74
C VAL A 75 -21.70 -3.67 3.67
N ILE A 76 -22.17 -3.17 4.82
CA ILE A 76 -23.23 -2.17 4.86
C ILE A 76 -22.59 -0.81 4.61
N VAL A 77 -22.89 -0.19 3.47
CA VAL A 77 -22.32 1.11 3.12
C VAL A 77 -23.20 2.24 3.68
N HIS A 78 -22.61 3.10 4.50
CA HIS A 78 -23.25 4.29 5.05
C HIS A 78 -22.66 5.54 4.38
N ASN A 79 -23.45 6.24 3.58
CA ASN A 79 -22.98 7.48 2.94
C ASN A 79 -23.07 8.63 3.95
N ASP A 80 -21.95 9.32 4.19
CA ASP A 80 -21.94 10.52 5.02
C ASP A 80 -21.00 11.58 4.45
N SER A 81 -21.21 12.81 4.89
CA SER A 81 -20.37 13.94 4.60
C SER A 81 -19.04 13.88 5.34
N LYS A 82 -17.97 14.12 4.57
CA LYS A 82 -16.62 14.32 5.10
C LYS A 82 -16.59 15.47 6.11
N ILE A 83 -15.85 15.28 7.20
CA ILE A 83 -15.49 16.35 8.14
C ILE A 83 -14.01 16.67 7.92
N ASP A 84 -13.72 17.83 7.32
CA ASP A 84 -12.36 18.29 7.08
C ASP A 84 -11.69 18.81 8.36
N THR A 85 -10.36 18.73 8.40
CA THR A 85 -9.57 19.29 9.50
C THR A 85 -9.40 20.81 9.31
N PRO A 86 -9.32 21.61 10.38
CA PRO A 86 -9.03 23.04 10.27
C PRO A 86 -7.64 23.30 9.68
N TYR A 87 -6.75 22.30 9.72
CA TYR A 87 -5.38 22.37 9.24
C TYR A 87 -5.21 22.10 7.74
N ILE A 88 -6.29 21.83 6.99
CA ILE A 88 -6.26 21.39 5.58
C ILE A 88 -5.44 22.29 4.63
N LYS A 89 -5.29 23.58 4.97
CA LYS A 89 -4.48 24.55 4.22
C LYS A 89 -2.97 24.25 4.28
N THR A 90 -2.52 23.51 5.29
CA THR A 90 -1.12 23.07 5.41
C THR A 90 -0.90 21.80 4.58
N HIS A 91 0.20 21.73 3.81
CA HIS A 91 0.50 20.54 2.98
C HIS A 91 0.60 19.24 3.79
N LYS A 92 0.97 19.32 5.08
CA LYS A 92 1.07 18.15 5.96
C LYS A 92 -0.29 17.58 6.37
N ALA A 93 -1.35 18.40 6.43
CA ALA A 93 -2.64 17.97 6.98
C ALA A 93 -3.69 17.56 5.93
N ARG A 94 -3.44 17.76 4.63
CA ARG A 94 -4.38 17.36 3.55
C ARG A 94 -4.70 15.87 3.52
N LYS A 95 -3.89 15.04 4.16
CA LYS A 95 -4.10 13.59 4.29
C LYS A 95 -5.11 13.24 5.40
N TYR A 96 -5.32 14.13 6.35
CA TYR A 96 -6.14 13.84 7.52
C TYR A 96 -7.55 14.40 7.37
N GLN A 97 -8.50 13.78 8.05
CA GLN A 97 -9.90 14.17 8.14
C GLN A 97 -10.43 13.79 9.51
N TYR A 98 -11.47 14.46 10.00
CA TYR A 98 -12.13 14.17 11.28
C TYR A 98 -13.42 13.37 11.11
N THR A 99 -13.66 12.78 9.93
CA THR A 99 -14.88 12.02 9.61
C THR A 99 -15.17 10.89 10.60
N LYS A 100 -14.17 10.35 11.31
CA LYS A 100 -14.37 9.37 12.40
C LYS A 100 -15.29 9.86 13.53
N ILE A 101 -15.43 11.17 13.73
CA ILE A 101 -16.34 11.74 14.72
C ILE A 101 -17.81 11.33 14.43
N ARG A 102 -18.17 11.09 13.16
CA ARG A 102 -19.51 10.64 12.75
C ARG A 102 -19.96 9.34 13.44
N LEU A 103 -19.02 8.49 13.87
CA LEU A 103 -19.36 7.22 14.53
C LEU A 103 -20.18 7.43 15.81
N TRP A 104 -20.01 8.55 16.52
CA TRP A 104 -20.79 8.84 17.73
C TRP A 104 -22.27 9.15 17.44
N ALA A 105 -22.62 9.55 16.21
CA ALA A 105 -23.99 9.85 15.80
C ALA A 105 -24.79 8.62 15.35
N MET A 106 -24.15 7.45 15.22
CA MET A 106 -24.78 6.21 14.76
C MET A 106 -25.59 5.52 15.87
N THR A 107 -26.58 6.22 16.43
CA THR A 107 -27.35 5.79 17.62
C THR A 107 -28.28 4.60 17.39
N GLU A 108 -28.35 4.08 16.17
CA GLU A 108 -28.95 2.77 15.88
C GLU A 108 -28.15 1.60 16.49
N PHE A 109 -26.90 1.84 16.90
CA PHE A 109 -26.03 0.91 17.65
C PHE A 109 -25.77 1.42 19.08
N ASP A 110 -25.58 0.53 20.06
CA ASP A 110 -25.20 0.90 21.44
C ASP A 110 -23.68 1.07 21.55
N VAL A 111 -22.92 0.10 21.03
CA VAL A 111 -21.45 0.09 21.07
C VAL A 111 -20.87 -0.17 19.69
N ILE A 112 -19.89 0.65 19.29
CA ILE A 112 -19.15 0.51 18.03
C ILE A 112 -17.69 0.19 18.35
N VAL A 113 -17.12 -0.75 17.58
CA VAL A 113 -15.68 -0.95 17.48
C VAL A 113 -15.21 -0.34 16.17
N HIS A 114 -14.46 0.75 16.26
CA HIS A 114 -13.82 1.39 15.11
C HIS A 114 -12.56 0.63 14.70
N LEU A 115 -12.35 0.46 13.40
CA LEU A 115 -11.17 -0.14 12.81
C LEU A 115 -10.66 0.74 11.66
N ASP A 116 -9.38 1.11 11.67
CA ASP A 116 -8.76 1.69 10.48
C ASP A 116 -8.58 0.62 9.41
N LEU A 117 -8.62 1.03 8.15
CA LEU A 117 -8.56 0.10 7.01
C LEU A 117 -7.21 -0.61 6.88
N ASP A 118 -6.19 -0.16 7.59
CA ASP A 118 -4.85 -0.76 7.65
C ASP A 118 -4.64 -1.62 8.90
N VAL A 119 -5.71 -2.18 9.46
CA VAL A 119 -5.65 -3.23 10.48
C VAL A 119 -6.02 -4.60 9.91
N LEU A 120 -5.56 -5.66 10.58
CA LEU A 120 -5.85 -7.04 10.25
C LEU A 120 -6.18 -7.83 11.53
N PRO A 121 -7.47 -8.11 11.79
CA PRO A 121 -7.88 -9.04 12.84
C PRO A 121 -7.40 -10.47 12.54
N THR A 122 -6.69 -11.06 13.49
CA THR A 122 -6.15 -12.43 13.39
C THR A 122 -7.07 -13.46 14.03
N ARG A 123 -7.96 -13.03 14.94
CA ARG A 123 -8.94 -13.85 15.67
C ARG A 123 -10.23 -13.07 15.92
N ASP A 124 -11.26 -13.72 16.44
CA ASP A 124 -12.50 -13.03 16.84
C ASP A 124 -12.21 -11.98 17.93
N ILE A 125 -12.66 -10.76 17.69
CA ILE A 125 -12.44 -9.58 18.53
C ILE A 125 -13.73 -9.12 19.22
N PHE A 126 -14.78 -9.95 19.25
CA PHE A 126 -16.06 -9.68 19.90
C PHE A 126 -15.92 -9.14 21.34
N THR A 127 -14.93 -9.63 22.10
CA THR A 127 -14.65 -9.18 23.48
C THR A 127 -14.39 -7.68 23.60
N LEU A 128 -14.02 -6.98 22.52
CA LEU A 128 -13.90 -5.52 22.53
C LEU A 128 -15.22 -4.80 22.87
N PHE A 129 -16.38 -5.38 22.49
CA PHE A 129 -17.68 -4.79 22.81
C PHE A 129 -17.99 -4.79 24.32
N GLU A 130 -17.32 -5.64 25.11
CA GLU A 130 -17.49 -5.71 26.58
C GLU A 130 -16.93 -4.48 27.32
N CYS A 131 -16.09 -3.68 26.67
CA CYS A 131 -15.66 -2.38 27.21
C CYS A 131 -16.86 -1.43 27.46
N GLY A 132 -17.86 -1.43 26.57
CA GLY A 132 -19.11 -0.67 26.73
C GLY A 132 -18.99 0.85 26.90
N SER A 133 -17.82 1.42 26.63
CA SER A 133 -17.46 2.85 26.83
C SER A 133 -16.38 3.28 25.83
N PHE A 134 -15.75 4.44 26.02
CA PHE A 134 -14.59 4.80 25.20
C PHE A 134 -13.35 4.02 25.67
N CYS A 135 -12.83 3.16 24.80
CA CYS A 135 -11.60 2.40 25.07
C CYS A 135 -10.65 2.41 23.89
N ALA A 136 -9.35 2.59 24.15
CA ALA A 136 -8.33 2.56 23.11
C ALA A 136 -7.00 2.00 23.63
N VAL A 137 -6.13 1.64 22.70
CA VAL A 137 -4.78 1.13 23.00
C VAL A 137 -3.79 2.29 23.02
N PHE A 138 -2.97 2.36 24.07
CA PHE A 138 -1.85 3.28 24.14
C PHE A 138 -0.65 2.74 23.36
N ARG A 139 0.05 3.64 22.65
CA ARG A 139 1.36 3.31 22.07
C ARG A 139 2.42 3.38 23.20
N HIS A 140 3.68 3.52 22.83
CA HIS A 140 4.80 3.76 23.75
C HIS A 140 4.83 5.20 24.33
N SER A 141 3.67 5.85 24.47
CA SER A 141 3.51 7.25 24.91
C SER A 141 2.20 7.43 25.66
N ASP A 142 2.00 8.59 26.27
CA ASP A 142 0.74 9.00 26.94
C ASP A 142 -0.41 9.33 25.96
N MET A 143 -0.29 8.88 24.71
CA MET A 143 -1.25 9.09 23.63
C MET A 143 -1.72 7.74 23.10
N PHE A 144 -3.03 7.59 22.95
CA PHE A 144 -3.61 6.41 22.34
C PHE A 144 -3.58 6.47 20.82
N ASN A 145 -3.60 5.30 20.20
CA ASN A 145 -3.75 5.18 18.76
C ASN A 145 -5.24 5.12 18.38
N SER A 146 -5.67 5.98 17.46
CA SER A 146 -7.07 6.05 17.00
C SER A 146 -7.41 5.07 15.87
N GLY A 147 -6.53 4.11 15.57
CA GLY A 147 -6.76 3.09 14.56
C GLY A 147 -7.62 1.93 15.02
N VAL A 148 -7.70 1.69 16.34
CA VAL A 148 -8.67 0.77 16.93
C VAL A 148 -9.14 1.36 18.24
N PHE A 149 -10.45 1.58 18.36
CA PHE A 149 -11.06 1.99 19.61
C PHE A 149 -12.51 1.50 19.69
N VAL A 150 -13.01 1.41 20.92
CA VAL A 150 -14.41 1.15 21.25
C VAL A 150 -15.05 2.48 21.62
N LEU A 151 -16.29 2.70 21.21
CA LEU A 151 -17.08 3.84 21.66
C LEU A 151 -18.49 3.39 22.02
N LYS A 152 -19.11 4.13 22.95
CA LYS A 152 -20.56 4.14 23.13
C LYS A 152 -21.13 5.30 22.32
N THR A 153 -22.13 5.01 21.48
CA THR A 153 -22.76 6.03 20.62
C THR A 153 -23.48 7.05 21.49
N ASN A 154 -23.37 8.32 21.13
CA ASN A 154 -23.95 9.42 21.89
C ASN A 154 -23.97 10.69 21.03
N GLU A 155 -25.16 11.06 20.58
CA GLU A 155 -25.38 12.24 19.74
C GLU A 155 -24.95 13.55 20.43
N THR A 156 -25.03 13.62 21.77
CA THR A 156 -24.55 14.79 22.53
C THR A 156 -23.03 14.91 22.45
N ILE A 157 -22.30 13.80 22.61
CA ILE A 157 -20.83 13.78 22.46
C ILE A 157 -20.43 14.10 21.01
N PHE A 158 -21.19 13.60 20.03
CA PHE A 158 -20.98 13.95 18.63
C PHE A 158 -21.07 15.46 18.39
N HIS A 159 -22.16 16.10 18.83
CA HIS A 159 -22.34 17.54 18.65
C HIS A 159 -21.31 18.36 19.40
N ASP A 160 -20.91 17.94 20.61
CA ASP A 160 -19.84 18.60 21.37
C ASP A 160 -18.50 18.52 20.62
N MET A 161 -18.11 17.34 20.12
CA MET A 161 -16.90 17.20 19.30
C MET A 161 -16.97 18.09 18.04
N VAL A 162 -18.12 18.15 17.35
CA VAL A 162 -18.29 19.01 16.17
C VAL A 162 -18.06 20.49 16.49
N GLN A 163 -18.52 20.98 17.64
CA GLN A 163 -18.26 22.35 18.09
C GLN A 163 -16.76 22.63 18.33
N HIS A 164 -16.01 21.60 18.72
CA HIS A 164 -14.58 21.68 18.98
C HIS A 164 -13.69 21.44 17.74
N VAL A 165 -14.24 20.99 16.60
CA VAL A 165 -13.46 20.70 15.38
C VAL A 165 -12.55 21.85 14.94
N GLN A 166 -13.00 23.10 15.10
CA GLN A 166 -12.24 24.29 14.67
C GLN A 166 -11.28 24.84 15.73
N THR A 167 -11.50 24.51 17.01
CA THR A 167 -10.86 25.18 18.14
C THR A 167 -9.94 24.27 18.94
N ALA A 168 -10.20 22.96 18.99
CA ALA A 168 -9.34 22.01 19.67
C ALA A 168 -8.03 21.80 18.91
N GLU A 169 -6.93 21.80 19.65
CA GLU A 169 -5.63 21.48 19.09
C GLU A 169 -5.54 20.00 18.72
N SER A 170 -4.98 19.70 17.55
CA SER A 170 -4.58 18.35 17.16
C SER A 170 -3.09 18.34 16.88
N TYR A 171 -2.33 17.60 17.70
CA TYR A 171 -0.87 17.58 17.63
C TYR A 171 -0.32 17.03 16.29
N ASP A 172 -1.09 16.20 15.58
CA ASP A 172 -0.74 15.66 14.27
C ASP A 172 -1.56 16.27 13.12
N GLY A 173 -2.48 17.19 13.44
CA GLY A 173 -3.43 17.77 12.49
C GLY A 173 -4.50 16.78 12.00
N GLY A 174 -4.56 15.57 12.56
CA GLY A 174 -5.49 14.51 12.20
C GLY A 174 -6.41 14.06 13.33
N ASP A 175 -7.22 13.02 13.06
CA ASP A 175 -8.22 12.50 14.00
C ASP A 175 -7.58 11.99 15.28
N GLN A 176 -6.41 11.36 15.21
CA GLN A 176 -5.73 10.84 16.38
C GLN A 176 -5.37 11.96 17.35
N GLY A 177 -4.77 13.06 16.87
CA GLY A 177 -4.47 14.20 17.71
C GLY A 177 -5.72 14.85 18.30
N PHE A 178 -6.77 15.01 17.50
CA PHE A 178 -8.04 15.57 17.96
C PHE A 178 -8.69 14.72 19.06
N LEU A 179 -8.79 13.40 18.83
CA LEU A 179 -9.40 12.47 19.78
C LEU A 179 -8.58 12.36 21.06
N ASN A 180 -7.25 12.41 20.99
CA ASN A 180 -6.40 12.44 22.19
C ASN A 180 -6.61 13.72 23.02
N THR A 181 -6.82 14.87 22.38
CA THR A 181 -7.17 16.11 23.08
C THR A 181 -8.55 16.00 23.74
N TYR A 182 -9.54 15.49 23.02
CA TYR A 182 -10.91 15.36 23.53
C TYR A 182 -11.02 14.35 24.68
N PHE A 183 -10.45 13.15 24.50
CA PHE A 183 -10.45 12.07 25.49
C PHE A 183 -9.15 12.00 26.30
N HIS A 184 -8.60 13.16 26.69
CA HIS A 184 -7.30 13.28 27.35
C HIS A 184 -7.20 12.54 28.69
N ASP A 185 -8.32 12.29 29.37
CA ASP A 185 -8.38 11.56 30.64
C ASP A 185 -8.23 10.03 30.47
N LEU A 186 -8.27 9.50 29.24
CA LEU A 186 -8.15 8.05 29.00
C LEU A 186 -6.84 7.47 29.56
N LYS A 187 -5.76 8.26 29.62
CA LYS A 187 -4.47 7.81 30.16
C LYS A 187 -4.52 7.45 31.64
N TYR A 188 -5.47 8.02 32.39
CA TYR A 188 -5.68 7.72 33.81
C TYR A 188 -6.66 6.57 34.03
N ALA A 189 -7.35 6.11 32.98
CA ALA A 189 -8.33 5.05 33.07
C ALA A 189 -7.69 3.68 33.38
N PRO A 190 -8.41 2.74 34.01
CA PRO A 190 -7.91 1.41 34.29
C PRO A 190 -7.77 0.59 33.00
N MET A 191 -6.91 -0.43 33.02
CA MET A 191 -6.85 -1.41 31.93
C MET A 191 -8.09 -2.28 31.95
N HIS A 192 -8.84 -2.32 30.85
CA HIS A 192 -10.03 -3.15 30.69
C HIS A 192 -9.71 -4.63 30.98
N ASP A 193 -10.46 -5.22 31.90
CA ASP A 193 -10.35 -6.63 32.28
C ASP A 193 -11.71 -7.32 32.04
N PRO A 194 -11.82 -8.15 30.98
CA PRO A 194 -13.02 -8.91 30.68
C PRO A 194 -13.46 -9.86 31.80
N SER A 195 -12.56 -10.23 32.72
CA SER A 195 -12.90 -11.12 33.85
C SER A 195 -13.71 -10.43 34.96
N GLY A 196 -13.91 -9.11 34.86
CA GLY A 196 -14.76 -8.35 35.78
C GLY A 196 -14.17 -8.18 37.19
N LYS A 197 -12.87 -8.42 37.37
CA LYS A 197 -12.17 -8.31 38.66
C LYS A 197 -11.71 -6.89 39.00
N GLN A 198 -12.11 -5.89 38.22
CA GLN A 198 -11.69 -4.51 38.47
C GLN A 198 -12.25 -3.97 39.81
N PRO A 199 -11.45 -3.20 40.57
CA PRO A 199 -11.93 -2.54 41.78
C PRO A 199 -13.09 -1.59 41.46
N LYS A 200 -14.22 -1.75 42.16
CA LYS A 200 -15.43 -0.91 42.01
C LYS A 200 -15.28 0.51 42.58
N CYS A 201 -14.12 0.86 43.13
CA CYS A 201 -13.95 2.06 43.95
C CYS A 201 -13.78 3.36 43.14
N GLU A 202 -13.60 3.29 41.83
CA GLU A 202 -13.37 4.47 40.98
C GLU A 202 -14.41 4.54 39.86
N ASN A 203 -15.14 5.66 39.78
CA ASN A 203 -16.15 5.93 38.75
C ASN A 203 -15.48 6.37 37.43
N PHE A 204 -14.69 5.50 36.81
CA PHE A 204 -14.17 5.77 35.47
C PHE A 204 -15.24 5.49 34.42
N THR A 205 -15.36 6.40 33.46
CA THR A 205 -16.27 6.29 32.30
C THR A 205 -15.59 5.72 31.06
N MET A 206 -14.30 5.35 31.16
CA MET A 206 -13.44 4.91 30.06
C MET A 206 -12.51 3.78 30.53
N SER A 207 -11.86 3.07 29.61
CA SER A 207 -10.83 2.08 29.96
C SER A 207 -9.76 1.93 28.89
N ARG A 208 -8.54 1.56 29.29
CA ARG A 208 -7.43 1.30 28.36
C ARG A 208 -7.46 -0.14 27.87
N LEU A 209 -7.17 -0.36 26.59
CA LEU A 209 -7.10 -1.70 26.00
C LEU A 209 -5.65 -2.24 26.00
N SER A 210 -5.53 -3.56 26.06
CA SER A 210 -4.26 -4.26 25.88
C SER A 210 -3.69 -4.03 24.48
N ALA A 211 -2.36 -3.93 24.38
CA ALA A 211 -1.64 -3.75 23.13
C ALA A 211 -1.95 -4.82 22.06
N LYS A 212 -2.43 -6.01 22.47
CA LYS A 212 -2.84 -7.07 21.53
C LYS A 212 -3.98 -6.66 20.59
N PHE A 213 -4.83 -5.73 21.00
CA PHE A 213 -5.99 -5.27 20.22
C PHE A 213 -5.65 -4.17 19.22
N ASN A 214 -4.42 -3.66 19.21
CA ASN A 214 -3.97 -2.68 18.23
C ASN A 214 -2.44 -2.76 18.13
N TYR A 215 -1.96 -3.91 17.68
CA TYR A 215 -0.53 -4.20 17.71
C TYR A 215 0.21 -3.47 16.60
N ASP A 216 1.06 -2.54 16.97
CA ASP A 216 1.87 -1.72 16.08
C ASP A 216 3.00 -2.55 15.43
N ILE A 217 2.97 -2.73 14.11
CA ILE A 217 4.02 -3.48 13.39
C ILE A 217 5.43 -2.86 13.57
N GLY A 218 5.54 -1.55 13.84
CA GLY A 218 6.82 -0.92 14.12
C GLY A 218 7.50 -1.55 15.34
N MET A 219 6.73 -1.97 16.35
CA MET A 219 7.27 -2.65 17.52
C MET A 219 7.80 -4.05 17.19
N TYR A 220 7.18 -4.77 16.27
CA TYR A 220 7.69 -6.06 15.80
C TYR A 220 9.07 -5.93 15.15
N TYR A 221 9.25 -4.94 14.27
CA TYR A 221 10.50 -4.73 13.56
C TYR A 221 11.61 -4.15 14.46
N LEU A 222 11.27 -3.23 15.38
CA LEU A 222 12.18 -2.75 16.40
C LEU A 222 12.61 -3.86 17.38
N ASN A 223 11.74 -4.85 17.60
CA ASN A 223 12.01 -6.02 18.44
C ASN A 223 12.57 -7.22 17.63
N ASN A 224 13.35 -6.96 16.58
CA ASN A 224 14.06 -7.98 15.79
C ASN A 224 13.16 -9.09 15.21
N GLY A 225 11.93 -8.74 14.80
CA GLY A 225 10.99 -9.68 14.20
C GLY A 225 10.29 -10.59 15.20
N ARG A 226 10.13 -10.13 16.45
CA ARG A 226 9.43 -10.88 17.50
C ARG A 226 8.27 -10.07 18.04
N PHE A 227 7.12 -10.72 18.17
CA PHE A 227 5.96 -10.14 18.83
C PHE A 227 6.23 -9.92 20.32
N LEU A 228 5.91 -8.73 20.83
CA LEU A 228 5.96 -8.43 22.27
C LEU A 228 4.76 -9.02 23.03
N VAL A 229 3.63 -9.16 22.34
CA VAL A 229 2.41 -9.81 22.79
C VAL A 229 1.80 -10.55 21.60
N ASP A 230 1.06 -11.62 21.85
CA ASP A 230 0.31 -12.33 20.81
C ASP A 230 -0.86 -11.44 20.32
N PRO A 231 -0.84 -10.92 19.07
CA PRO A 231 -1.77 -9.90 18.63
C PRO A 231 -3.10 -10.49 18.16
N ASP A 232 -4.19 -9.90 18.65
CA ASP A 232 -5.55 -10.16 18.16
C ASP A 232 -5.84 -9.31 16.91
N ILE A 233 -5.21 -8.12 16.82
CA ILE A 233 -5.26 -7.21 15.67
C ILE A 233 -3.85 -6.70 15.38
N ILE A 234 -3.40 -6.86 14.14
CA ILE A 234 -2.15 -6.27 13.62
C ILE A 234 -2.49 -4.95 12.93
N HIS A 235 -1.85 -3.86 13.31
CA HIS A 235 -2.02 -2.55 12.70
C HIS A 235 -0.78 -2.15 11.90
N TYR A 236 -0.92 -2.01 10.58
CA TYR A 236 0.14 -1.65 9.63
C TYR A 236 0.48 -0.15 9.66
N THR A 237 0.90 0.34 10.82
CA THR A 237 1.17 1.75 11.16
C THR A 237 2.33 2.40 10.39
N MET A 238 3.26 1.62 9.83
CA MET A 238 4.43 2.14 9.13
C MET A 238 4.03 2.77 7.79
N GLY A 239 3.70 4.06 7.78
CA GLY A 239 3.57 4.85 6.56
C GLY A 239 4.94 5.31 6.06
N PRO A 240 5.25 5.24 4.74
CA PRO A 240 4.37 4.91 3.60
C PRO A 240 4.38 3.42 3.18
N THR A 241 4.82 2.49 4.02
CA THR A 241 5.01 1.06 3.70
C THR A 241 3.78 0.22 4.04
N LYS A 242 2.75 0.30 3.20
CA LYS A 242 1.47 -0.43 3.40
C LYS A 242 1.48 -1.83 2.76
N PRO A 243 0.72 -2.81 3.31
CA PRO A 243 0.77 -4.20 2.86
C PRO A 243 0.12 -4.43 1.48
N TRP A 244 -0.76 -3.55 1.01
CA TRP A 244 -1.26 -3.60 -0.36
C TRP A 244 -0.25 -3.09 -1.40
N LEU A 245 0.87 -2.49 -0.99
CA LEU A 245 1.91 -2.01 -1.90
C LEU A 245 2.90 -3.12 -2.22
N TRP A 246 2.92 -3.58 -3.47
CA TRP A 246 3.73 -4.71 -3.92
C TRP A 246 5.24 -4.62 -3.61
N TRP A 247 5.80 -3.41 -3.63
CA TRP A 247 7.24 -3.20 -3.46
C TRP A 247 7.72 -3.41 -2.01
N THR A 248 6.81 -3.51 -1.05
CA THR A 248 7.13 -3.66 0.37
C THR A 248 7.46 -5.10 0.76
N TYR A 249 7.02 -6.09 -0.02
CA TYR A 249 7.10 -7.52 0.31
C TYR A 249 8.51 -8.10 0.48
N PRO A 250 9.54 -7.62 -0.24
CA PRO A 250 10.91 -8.07 0.00
C PRO A 250 11.50 -7.59 1.34
N LEU A 251 10.82 -6.69 2.07
CA LEU A 251 11.32 -6.08 3.31
C LEU A 251 10.49 -6.46 4.53
N PHE A 252 9.15 -6.45 4.40
CA PHE A 252 8.22 -6.55 5.51
C PHE A 252 7.53 -7.91 5.48
N ASP A 253 7.95 -8.83 6.36
CA ASP A 253 7.41 -10.20 6.40
C ASP A 253 5.99 -10.26 6.95
N LEU A 254 5.59 -9.37 7.86
CA LEU A 254 4.21 -9.31 8.31
C LEU A 254 3.21 -9.01 7.17
N ASN A 255 3.67 -8.43 6.06
CA ASN A 255 2.79 -8.19 4.91
C ASN A 255 2.29 -9.49 4.27
N TRP A 256 3.00 -10.62 4.47
CA TRP A 256 2.52 -11.93 4.02
C TRP A 256 1.23 -12.35 4.75
N MET A 257 1.07 -12.01 6.04
CA MET A 257 -0.19 -12.30 6.76
C MET A 257 -1.38 -11.55 6.16
N TRP A 258 -1.17 -10.32 5.72
CA TRP A 258 -2.20 -9.55 5.02
C TRP A 258 -2.45 -10.09 3.61
N LEU A 259 -1.40 -10.53 2.91
CA LEU A 259 -1.53 -11.15 1.60
C LEU A 259 -2.32 -12.45 1.64
N ASP A 260 -2.08 -13.29 2.64
CA ASP A 260 -2.84 -14.53 2.84
C ASP A 260 -4.34 -14.21 2.98
N ALA A 261 -4.68 -13.20 3.78
CA ALA A 261 -6.06 -12.72 3.91
C ALA A 261 -6.65 -12.21 2.59
N ARG A 262 -5.86 -11.48 1.78
CA ARG A 262 -6.28 -11.03 0.46
C ARG A 262 -6.49 -12.18 -0.51
N GLN A 263 -5.56 -13.14 -0.56
CA GLN A 263 -5.66 -14.31 -1.43
C GLN A 263 -6.87 -15.14 -1.08
N GLU A 264 -7.12 -15.38 0.21
CA GLU A 264 -8.33 -16.03 0.71
C GLU A 264 -9.62 -15.31 0.29
N MET A 265 -9.64 -13.97 0.33
CA MET A 265 -10.77 -13.16 -0.15
C MET A 265 -10.97 -13.29 -1.67
N GLU A 266 -9.88 -13.32 -2.43
CA GLU A 266 -9.91 -13.40 -3.90
C GLU A 266 -10.11 -14.84 -4.41
N GLN A 267 -10.14 -15.85 -3.52
CA GLN A 267 -10.37 -17.26 -3.91
C GLN A 267 -11.69 -17.42 -4.67
N GLY A 268 -11.60 -18.06 -5.85
CA GLY A 268 -12.75 -18.26 -6.74
C GLY A 268 -13.04 -17.07 -7.68
N SER A 269 -12.30 -15.97 -7.58
CA SER A 269 -12.32 -14.87 -8.55
C SER A 269 -11.18 -14.98 -9.55
N ASN A 270 -11.37 -14.46 -10.77
CA ASN A 270 -10.29 -14.36 -11.78
C ASN A 270 -9.40 -13.12 -11.60
N VAL A 271 -9.55 -12.37 -10.50
CA VAL A 271 -8.89 -11.06 -10.29
C VAL A 271 -7.38 -11.14 -10.41
N GLU A 272 -6.76 -12.18 -9.82
CA GLU A 272 -5.31 -12.38 -9.92
C GLU A 272 -4.87 -12.64 -11.37
N LEU A 273 -5.58 -13.53 -12.07
CA LEU A 273 -5.29 -13.86 -13.46
C LEU A 273 -5.46 -12.63 -14.35
N ASP A 274 -6.57 -11.91 -14.21
CA ASP A 274 -6.87 -10.70 -14.97
C ASP A 274 -5.81 -9.61 -14.74
N THR A 275 -5.38 -9.42 -13.49
CA THR A 275 -4.30 -8.48 -13.15
C THR A 275 -2.97 -8.92 -13.78
N CYS A 276 -2.64 -10.22 -13.72
CA CYS A 276 -1.42 -10.75 -14.35
C CYS A 276 -1.44 -10.56 -15.87
N VAL A 277 -2.58 -10.85 -16.51
CA VAL A 277 -2.78 -10.67 -17.95
C VAL A 277 -2.68 -9.19 -18.33
N ALA A 278 -3.28 -8.29 -17.55
CA ALA A 278 -3.19 -6.85 -17.77
C ALA A 278 -1.76 -6.31 -17.64
N LEU A 279 -1.01 -6.76 -16.63
CA LEU A 279 0.41 -6.40 -16.48
C LEU A 279 1.25 -6.95 -17.63
N ALA A 280 1.03 -8.20 -18.02
CA ALA A 280 1.74 -8.82 -19.14
C ALA A 280 1.45 -8.09 -20.47
N ALA A 281 0.17 -7.79 -20.75
CA ALA A 281 -0.25 -7.04 -21.93
C ALA A 281 0.38 -5.64 -21.95
N THR A 282 0.33 -4.93 -20.83
CA THR A 282 0.96 -3.61 -20.66
C THR A 282 2.46 -3.67 -20.95
N ASN A 283 3.16 -4.67 -20.41
CA ASN A 283 4.59 -4.85 -20.63
C ASN A 283 4.89 -5.15 -22.10
N CYS A 284 4.11 -6.02 -22.75
CA CYS A 284 4.24 -6.32 -24.17
C CYS A 284 4.04 -5.06 -25.04
N LEU A 285 2.99 -4.28 -24.77
CA LEU A 285 2.73 -3.02 -25.49
C LEU A 285 3.88 -2.02 -25.33
N LEU A 286 4.43 -1.90 -24.12
CA LEU A 286 5.58 -1.05 -23.86
C LEU A 286 6.83 -1.52 -24.63
N ILE A 287 7.10 -2.82 -24.65
CA ILE A 287 8.23 -3.39 -25.40
C ILE A 287 8.06 -3.11 -26.90
N VAL A 288 6.86 -3.33 -27.45
CA VAL A 288 6.55 -3.03 -28.86
C VAL A 288 6.78 -1.55 -29.14
N PHE A 289 6.26 -0.66 -28.29
CA PHE A 289 6.47 0.79 -28.43
C PHE A 289 7.96 1.15 -28.43
N LEU A 290 8.75 0.63 -27.48
CA LEU A 290 10.18 0.88 -27.39
C LEU A 290 10.94 0.37 -28.63
N VAL A 291 10.58 -0.81 -29.15
CA VAL A 291 11.18 -1.38 -30.37
C VAL A 291 10.82 -0.53 -31.60
N VAL A 292 9.57 -0.11 -31.75
CA VAL A 292 9.14 0.78 -32.84
C VAL A 292 9.87 2.12 -32.76
N LEU A 293 9.95 2.72 -31.56
CA LEU A 293 10.71 3.95 -31.33
C LEU A 293 12.17 3.79 -31.74
N LYS A 294 12.81 2.67 -31.37
CA LYS A 294 14.18 2.36 -31.76
C LYS A 294 14.34 2.29 -33.29
N ILE A 295 13.46 1.54 -33.98
CA ILE A 295 13.51 1.37 -35.43
C ILE A 295 13.30 2.72 -36.14
N ALA A 296 12.34 3.52 -35.68
CA ALA A 296 12.07 4.84 -36.22
C ALA A 296 13.29 5.77 -36.08
N LEU A 297 13.91 5.83 -34.89
CA LEU A 297 15.09 6.65 -34.66
C LEU A 297 16.30 6.15 -35.47
N GLU A 298 16.46 4.84 -35.64
CA GLU A 298 17.51 4.26 -36.49
C GLU A 298 17.38 4.62 -37.97
N HIS A 299 16.15 4.83 -38.45
CA HIS A 299 15.85 5.13 -39.84
C HIS A 299 15.87 6.63 -40.15
N PHE A 300 15.34 7.46 -39.25
CA PHE A 300 15.11 8.89 -39.52
C PHE A 300 16.18 9.83 -38.94
N VAL A 301 16.98 9.39 -37.96
CA VAL A 301 17.98 10.28 -37.33
C VAL A 301 19.36 10.06 -37.95
N VAL A 302 19.90 11.13 -38.55
CA VAL A 302 21.30 11.20 -39.00
C VAL A 302 22.20 11.30 -37.77
N ASN A 303 23.29 10.52 -37.75
CA ASN A 303 24.22 10.42 -36.61
C ASN A 303 24.59 11.82 -36.05
N LEU A 304 24.40 12.00 -34.73
CA LEU A 304 24.78 13.22 -34.04
C LEU A 304 26.28 13.16 -33.71
N THR A 305 27.10 13.65 -34.65
CA THR A 305 28.51 14.04 -34.49
C THR A 305 29.57 12.95 -34.27
N THR A 306 30.76 13.25 -34.80
CA THR A 306 31.91 12.37 -35.12
C THR A 306 33.05 12.37 -34.09
N ASP A 307 32.86 13.00 -32.93
CA ASP A 307 33.91 13.12 -31.90
C ASP A 307 34.05 11.86 -31.05
N THR A 308 35.28 11.61 -30.57
CA THR A 308 35.61 10.47 -29.69
C THR A 308 34.70 10.44 -28.45
N ILE A 309 34.00 9.32 -28.27
CA ILE A 309 33.12 9.11 -27.12
C ILE A 309 33.96 8.89 -25.85
N SER A 310 33.77 9.72 -24.83
CA SER A 310 34.55 9.61 -23.59
C SER A 310 34.00 8.53 -22.65
N ASN A 311 34.89 7.99 -21.79
CA ASN A 311 34.50 7.02 -20.76
C ASN A 311 33.51 7.63 -19.75
N MET A 312 33.69 8.92 -19.40
CA MET A 312 32.83 9.64 -18.48
C MET A 312 31.42 9.84 -19.06
N GLU A 313 31.34 10.29 -20.32
CA GLU A 313 30.07 10.51 -21.03
C GLU A 313 29.21 9.23 -21.03
N THR A 314 29.78 8.11 -21.46
CA THR A 314 29.06 6.83 -21.55
C THR A 314 28.64 6.29 -20.20
N HIS A 315 29.43 6.56 -19.15
CA HIS A 315 29.06 6.19 -17.79
C HIS A 315 27.85 7.00 -17.30
N LEU A 316 27.90 8.33 -17.42
CA LEU A 316 26.81 9.22 -17.01
C LEU A 316 25.52 8.98 -17.80
N ALA A 317 25.62 8.73 -19.10
CA ALA A 317 24.48 8.37 -19.94
C ALA A 317 23.85 7.05 -19.48
N SER A 318 24.66 6.02 -19.22
CA SER A 318 24.16 4.70 -18.79
C SER A 318 23.51 4.77 -17.41
N GLN A 319 24.10 5.54 -16.48
CA GLN A 319 23.52 5.79 -15.15
C GLN A 319 22.17 6.51 -15.25
N SER A 320 22.10 7.60 -16.03
CA SER A 320 20.86 8.37 -16.22
C SER A 320 19.76 7.53 -16.84
N ILE A 321 20.07 6.77 -17.91
CA ILE A 321 19.10 5.89 -18.58
C ILE A 321 18.57 4.83 -17.61
N TYR A 322 19.44 4.20 -16.83
CA TYR A 322 19.02 3.19 -15.86
C TYR A 322 18.16 3.80 -14.73
N ALA A 323 18.55 4.95 -14.18
CA ALA A 323 17.77 5.63 -13.14
C ALA A 323 16.37 6.04 -13.64
N ILE A 324 16.27 6.58 -14.86
CA ILE A 324 14.98 6.91 -15.50
C ILE A 324 14.16 5.63 -15.72
N SER A 325 14.79 4.54 -16.14
CA SER A 325 14.11 3.25 -16.35
C SER A 325 13.51 2.72 -15.05
N VAL A 326 14.27 2.75 -13.95
CA VAL A 326 13.78 2.37 -12.61
C VAL A 326 12.61 3.25 -12.16
N TRP A 327 12.76 4.57 -12.27
CA TRP A 327 11.71 5.51 -11.89
C TRP A 327 10.43 5.31 -12.70
N PHE A 328 10.56 5.15 -14.02
CA PHE A 328 9.45 4.94 -14.93
C PHE A 328 8.73 3.61 -14.64
N SER A 329 9.47 2.53 -14.43
CA SER A 329 8.89 1.23 -14.09
C SER A 329 8.19 1.25 -12.73
N LEU A 330 8.68 1.98 -11.73
CA LEU A 330 7.99 2.17 -10.45
C LEU A 330 6.66 2.91 -10.60
N LYS A 331 6.56 3.85 -11.55
CA LYS A 331 5.34 4.65 -11.77
C LYS A 331 4.24 3.91 -12.50
N ILE A 332 4.60 2.98 -13.39
CA ILE A 332 3.61 2.23 -14.19
C ILE A 332 3.16 0.96 -13.48
N ALA A 333 3.98 0.37 -12.62
CA ALA A 333 3.60 -0.81 -11.85
C ALA A 333 2.39 -0.47 -10.96
N HIS A 334 1.26 -1.14 -11.22
CA HIS A 334 0.01 -0.91 -10.49
C HIS A 334 0.23 -1.10 -8.99
N GLN A 335 -0.06 -0.08 -8.18
CA GLN A 335 0.36 -0.02 -6.77
C GLN A 335 -0.17 -1.18 -5.94
N SER A 336 -1.37 -1.67 -6.28
CA SER A 336 -2.05 -2.73 -5.54
C SER A 336 -2.03 -4.09 -6.26
N ALA A 337 -1.19 -4.26 -7.27
CA ALA A 337 -1.02 -5.56 -7.92
C ALA A 337 -0.46 -6.61 -6.95
N GLN A 338 -0.72 -7.88 -7.26
CA GLN A 338 -0.14 -9.02 -6.53
C GLN A 338 1.40 -8.92 -6.57
N PRO A 339 2.10 -9.13 -5.44
CA PRO A 339 3.48 -8.69 -5.29
C PRO A 339 4.45 -9.37 -6.26
N VAL A 340 4.31 -10.68 -6.47
CA VAL A 340 5.18 -11.43 -7.38
C VAL A 340 5.00 -10.95 -8.82
N ALA A 341 3.76 -10.85 -9.30
CA ALA A 341 3.45 -10.38 -10.65
C ALA A 341 3.95 -8.94 -10.88
N ALA A 342 3.77 -8.06 -9.90
CA ALA A 342 4.25 -6.68 -9.96
C ALA A 342 5.79 -6.58 -10.01
N TRP A 343 6.50 -7.39 -9.21
CA TRP A 343 7.98 -7.45 -9.26
C TRP A 343 8.51 -8.00 -10.60
N VAL A 344 7.84 -9.00 -11.17
CA VAL A 344 8.18 -9.52 -12.51
C VAL A 344 7.95 -8.45 -13.58
N PHE A 345 6.80 -7.77 -13.54
CA PHE A 345 6.51 -6.64 -14.43
C PHE A 345 7.57 -5.54 -14.29
N PHE A 346 7.86 -5.12 -13.06
CA PHE A 346 8.84 -4.08 -12.76
C PHE A 346 10.22 -4.45 -13.30
N ALA A 347 10.74 -5.64 -12.97
CA ALA A 347 12.06 -6.08 -13.41
C ALA A 347 12.15 -6.20 -14.94
N SER A 348 11.09 -6.70 -15.59
CA SER A 348 11.02 -6.81 -17.05
C SER A 348 11.03 -5.43 -17.72
N ASN A 349 10.22 -4.50 -17.21
CA ASN A 349 10.11 -3.15 -17.73
C ASN A 349 11.44 -2.38 -17.59
N VAL A 350 12.10 -2.44 -16.41
CA VAL A 350 13.42 -1.84 -16.21
C VAL A 350 14.43 -2.41 -17.20
N ALA A 351 14.44 -3.74 -17.37
CA ALA A 351 15.37 -4.44 -18.23
C ALA A 351 15.24 -4.02 -19.70
N TRP A 352 14.00 -3.99 -20.23
CA TRP A 352 13.72 -3.60 -21.61
C TRP A 352 13.96 -2.11 -21.87
N THR A 353 13.46 -1.25 -20.98
CA THR A 353 13.61 0.20 -21.10
C THR A 353 15.09 0.59 -21.09
N ALA A 354 15.87 0.08 -20.12
CA ALA A 354 17.29 0.39 -20.01
C ALA A 354 18.08 -0.12 -21.23
N ALA A 355 17.81 -1.35 -21.69
CA ALA A 355 18.52 -1.94 -22.83
C ALA A 355 18.20 -1.24 -24.15
N ILE A 356 16.93 -0.91 -24.42
CA ILE A 356 16.52 -0.26 -25.66
C ILE A 356 17.00 1.20 -25.70
N LEU A 357 16.81 1.97 -24.62
CA LEU A 357 17.27 3.36 -24.58
C LEU A 357 18.80 3.46 -24.69
N THR A 358 19.55 2.54 -24.07
CA THR A 358 21.01 2.49 -24.23
C THR A 358 21.42 2.12 -25.66
N SER A 359 20.68 1.22 -26.31
CA SER A 359 20.89 0.87 -27.71
C SER A 359 20.66 2.06 -28.64
N ILE A 360 19.57 2.81 -28.41
CA ILE A 360 19.27 4.06 -29.12
C ILE A 360 20.39 5.08 -28.91
N TYR A 361 20.81 5.32 -27.66
CA TYR A 361 21.93 6.21 -27.34
C TYR A 361 23.20 5.80 -28.11
N THR A 362 23.53 4.51 -28.11
CA THR A 362 24.71 3.98 -28.83
C THR A 362 24.63 4.30 -30.31
N ARG A 363 23.48 4.04 -30.96
CA ARG A 363 23.28 4.34 -32.38
C ARG A 363 23.40 5.83 -32.65
N LEU A 364 22.69 6.66 -31.90
CA LEU A 364 22.69 8.11 -32.11
C LEU A 364 24.08 8.72 -31.94
N ARG A 365 24.86 8.20 -30.98
CA ARG A 365 26.16 8.78 -30.58
C ARG A 365 27.37 8.20 -31.32
N SER A 366 27.33 6.93 -31.71
CA SER A 366 28.47 6.24 -32.36
C SER A 366 28.19 5.82 -33.81
N GLY A 367 26.93 5.86 -34.24
CA GLY A 367 26.49 5.28 -35.51
C GLY A 367 26.43 3.74 -35.50
N VAL A 368 26.85 3.07 -34.43
CA VAL A 368 26.86 1.60 -34.35
C VAL A 368 25.52 1.07 -33.88
N ASN A 369 24.98 0.11 -34.63
CA ASN A 369 23.81 -0.65 -34.22
C ASN A 369 24.20 -1.74 -33.21
N ALA A 370 23.60 -1.72 -32.02
CA ALA A 370 23.76 -2.82 -31.08
C ALA A 370 23.07 -4.09 -31.61
N LYS A 371 23.75 -5.24 -31.48
CA LYS A 371 23.19 -6.52 -31.91
C LYS A 371 22.01 -6.92 -31.03
N VAL A 372 20.97 -7.50 -31.64
CA VAL A 372 19.79 -8.02 -30.90
C VAL A 372 20.21 -8.98 -29.79
N LYS A 373 21.19 -9.87 -30.03
CA LYS A 373 21.75 -10.76 -29.01
C LYS A 373 22.32 -10.02 -27.79
N SER A 374 22.96 -8.86 -27.99
CA SER A 374 23.47 -8.04 -26.88
C SER A 374 22.33 -7.42 -26.07
N ILE A 375 21.27 -6.95 -26.73
CA ILE A 375 20.08 -6.39 -26.08
C ILE A 375 19.42 -7.48 -25.22
N LEU A 376 19.15 -8.65 -25.80
CA LEU A 376 18.56 -9.79 -25.07
C LEU A 376 19.43 -10.23 -23.88
N SER A 377 20.76 -10.23 -24.05
CA SER A 377 21.70 -10.53 -22.96
C SER A 377 21.60 -9.53 -21.81
N CYS A 378 21.45 -8.23 -22.11
CA CYS A 378 21.23 -7.19 -21.10
C CYS A 378 19.90 -7.35 -20.38
N VAL A 379 18.83 -7.66 -21.13
CA VAL A 379 17.51 -7.90 -20.55
C VAL A 379 17.56 -9.09 -19.57
N PHE A 380 18.11 -10.22 -20.01
CA PHE A 380 18.24 -11.41 -19.18
C PHE A 380 19.09 -11.15 -17.93
N PHE A 381 20.27 -10.52 -18.08
CA PHE A 381 21.14 -10.21 -16.94
C PHE A 381 20.45 -9.32 -15.91
N THR A 382 19.73 -8.28 -16.37
CA THR A 382 19.01 -7.36 -15.49
C THR A 382 17.89 -8.08 -14.74
N MET A 383 17.05 -8.85 -15.44
CA MET A 383 15.97 -9.61 -14.81
C MET A 383 16.51 -10.64 -13.80
N LEU A 384 17.57 -11.36 -14.15
CA LEU A 384 18.21 -12.32 -13.25
C LEU A 384 18.77 -11.63 -12.00
N SER A 385 19.39 -10.46 -12.14
CA SER A 385 19.90 -9.68 -11.01
C SER A 385 18.79 -9.29 -10.03
N TYR A 386 17.63 -8.85 -10.53
CA TYR A 386 16.47 -8.54 -9.69
C TYR A 386 15.90 -9.79 -9.02
N ALA A 387 15.75 -10.88 -9.77
CA ALA A 387 15.22 -12.15 -9.25
C ALA A 387 16.10 -12.70 -8.11
N LEU A 388 17.43 -12.72 -8.29
CA LEU A 388 18.37 -13.14 -7.25
C LEU A 388 18.31 -12.24 -6.02
N SER A 389 18.24 -10.91 -6.21
CA SER A 389 18.13 -9.98 -5.09
C SER A 389 16.85 -10.23 -4.30
N TRP A 390 15.72 -10.40 -4.99
CA TRP A 390 14.43 -10.70 -4.38
C TRP A 390 14.47 -12.02 -3.59
N LEU A 391 14.98 -13.09 -4.19
CA LEU A 391 15.10 -14.40 -3.54
C LEU A 391 15.99 -14.35 -2.30
N ILE A 392 17.14 -13.66 -2.36
CA ILE A 392 18.03 -13.50 -1.21
C ILE A 392 17.31 -12.77 -0.07
N LEU A 393 16.62 -11.67 -0.36
CA LEU A 393 15.95 -10.87 0.66
C LEU A 393 14.87 -11.64 1.41
N VAL A 394 14.06 -12.42 0.69
CA VAL A 394 12.98 -13.22 1.29
C VAL A 394 13.52 -14.33 2.21
N GLN A 395 14.76 -14.80 2.00
CA GLN A 395 15.39 -15.82 2.86
C GLN A 395 16.00 -15.24 4.15
N ILE A 396 16.16 -13.92 4.26
CA ILE A 396 16.73 -13.30 5.46
C ILE A 396 15.60 -13.08 6.46
N SER A 397 15.63 -13.76 7.61
CA SER A 397 14.61 -13.63 8.66
C SER A 397 14.74 -12.34 9.47
N HIS A 398 15.95 -11.88 9.76
CA HIS A 398 16.18 -10.69 10.57
C HIS A 398 15.95 -9.40 9.78
N PHE A 399 14.99 -8.58 10.21
CA PHE A 399 14.59 -7.35 9.53
C PHE A 399 15.77 -6.39 9.26
N ASN A 400 16.59 -6.08 10.27
CA ASN A 400 17.73 -5.16 10.10
C ASN A 400 18.74 -5.67 9.07
N THR A 401 19.02 -6.98 9.07
CA THR A 401 19.88 -7.63 8.08
C THR A 401 19.25 -7.58 6.70
N ARG A 402 17.94 -7.82 6.60
CA ARG A 402 17.19 -7.77 5.34
C ARG A 402 17.23 -6.37 4.73
N VAL A 403 17.02 -5.33 5.53
CA VAL A 403 17.12 -3.92 5.09
C VAL A 403 18.54 -3.58 4.62
N LEU A 404 19.57 -3.99 5.37
CA LEU A 404 20.97 -3.78 4.96
C LEU A 404 21.27 -4.46 3.61
N PHE A 405 20.86 -5.72 3.44
CA PHE A 405 21.02 -6.44 2.18
C PHE A 405 20.21 -5.81 1.04
N ALA A 406 19.06 -5.22 1.32
CA ALA A 406 18.28 -4.52 0.31
C ALA A 406 19.01 -3.27 -0.20
N ILE A 407 19.58 -2.47 0.71
CA ILE A 407 20.40 -1.31 0.36
C ILE A 407 21.62 -1.75 -0.46
N LEU A 408 22.33 -2.79 0.00
CA LEU A 408 23.48 -3.34 -0.72
C LEU A 408 23.09 -3.87 -2.11
N SER A 409 21.94 -4.53 -2.23
CA SER A 409 21.43 -5.05 -3.50
C SER A 409 21.11 -3.92 -4.48
N ILE A 410 20.47 -2.83 -4.01
CA ILE A 410 20.20 -1.65 -4.82
C ILE A 410 21.50 -1.02 -5.32
N LEU A 411 22.49 -0.82 -4.43
CA LEU A 411 23.80 -0.27 -4.82
C LEU A 411 24.53 -1.20 -5.79
N ALA A 412 24.51 -2.52 -5.55
CA ALA A 412 25.12 -3.50 -6.43
C ALA A 412 24.46 -3.51 -7.81
N GLN A 413 23.14 -3.38 -7.90
CA GLN A 413 22.42 -3.26 -9.17
C GLN A 413 22.83 -2.00 -9.94
N GLN A 414 22.91 -0.83 -9.28
CA GLN A 414 23.36 0.43 -9.87
C GLN A 414 24.79 0.36 -10.45
N ILE A 415 25.63 -0.53 -9.92
CA ILE A 415 27.00 -0.73 -10.41
C ILE A 415 27.03 -1.83 -11.48
N LEU A 416 26.58 -3.04 -11.16
CA LEU A 416 26.73 -4.23 -12.00
C LEU A 416 25.88 -4.17 -13.25
N VAL A 417 24.59 -3.82 -13.13
CA VAL A 417 23.66 -3.75 -14.26
C VAL A 417 24.09 -2.65 -15.22
N VAL A 418 24.37 -1.46 -14.70
CA VAL A 418 24.82 -0.32 -15.52
C VAL A 418 26.14 -0.63 -16.22
N THR A 419 27.11 -1.20 -15.50
CA THR A 419 28.41 -1.56 -16.09
C THR A 419 28.26 -2.61 -17.19
N TYR A 420 27.43 -3.63 -16.96
CA TYR A 420 27.18 -4.68 -17.94
C TYR A 420 26.48 -4.16 -19.19
N ILE A 421 25.40 -3.39 -19.02
CA ILE A 421 24.64 -2.76 -20.11
C ILE A 421 25.57 -1.86 -20.95
N ARG A 422 26.34 -1.00 -20.29
CA ARG A 422 27.32 -0.11 -20.94
C ARG A 422 28.36 -0.91 -21.73
N TYR A 423 28.91 -1.96 -21.14
CA TYR A 423 29.90 -2.80 -21.82
C TYR A 423 29.31 -3.47 -23.06
N ALA A 424 28.15 -4.11 -22.92
CA ALA A 424 27.53 -4.94 -23.95
C ALA A 424 26.95 -4.12 -25.12
N LEU A 425 26.42 -2.93 -24.84
CA LEU A 425 25.72 -2.11 -25.82
C LEU A 425 26.54 -0.94 -26.35
N ILE A 426 27.46 -0.36 -25.58
CA ILE A 426 28.27 0.79 -26.02
C ILE A 426 29.70 0.36 -26.35
N VAL A 427 30.44 -0.16 -25.37
CA VAL A 427 31.89 -0.37 -25.49
C VAL A 427 32.24 -1.48 -26.49
N LYS A 428 31.61 -2.65 -26.35
CA LYS A 428 31.91 -3.81 -27.20
C LYS A 428 31.59 -3.55 -28.67
N PRO A 429 30.43 -2.95 -29.05
CA PRO A 429 30.16 -2.62 -30.45
C PRO A 429 31.13 -1.58 -31.03
N CYS A 430 31.48 -0.53 -30.28
CA CYS A 430 32.45 0.49 -30.76
C CYS A 430 33.84 -0.11 -31.02
N ARG A 431 34.35 -0.97 -30.12
CA ARG A 431 35.64 -1.66 -30.34
C ARG A 431 35.64 -2.55 -31.58
N GLN A 432 34.54 -3.27 -31.83
CA GLN A 432 34.42 -4.12 -33.03
C GLN A 432 34.44 -3.32 -34.33
N GLN A 433 33.96 -2.08 -34.32
CA GLN A 433 34.04 -1.21 -35.48
C GLN A 433 35.47 -0.73 -35.73
N ILE A 434 36.20 -0.28 -34.70
CA ILE A 434 37.60 0.17 -34.82
C ILE A 434 38.49 -0.93 -35.45
N HIS A 435 38.36 -2.18 -35.00
CA HIS A 435 39.14 -3.29 -35.55
C HIS A 435 38.81 -3.64 -37.01
N LYS A 436 37.59 -3.35 -37.49
CA LYS A 436 37.24 -3.55 -38.91
C LYS A 436 37.94 -2.56 -39.85
N TYR A 437 38.29 -1.36 -39.36
CA TYR A 437 38.96 -0.33 -40.16
C TYR A 437 40.50 -0.36 -40.01
N GLN A 438 41.05 -1.18 -39.11
CA GLN A 438 42.49 -1.35 -38.87
C GLN A 438 43.18 -2.35 -39.83
N ILE A 439 42.61 -2.61 -41.02
CA ILE A 439 43.10 -3.61 -41.99
C ILE A 439 44.16 -3.05 -42.97
N LEU A 440 44.60 -1.80 -42.83
CA LEU A 440 45.78 -1.34 -43.58
C LEU A 440 47.05 -1.56 -42.76
N PRO A 441 48.03 -2.36 -43.25
CA PRO A 441 49.33 -2.41 -42.60
C PRO A 441 49.94 -1.01 -42.67
N SER A 442 50.51 -0.56 -41.55
CA SER A 442 51.35 0.64 -41.52
C SER A 442 52.61 0.38 -42.34
N ASN A 443 52.52 0.56 -43.66
CA ASN A 443 53.70 0.63 -44.53
C ASN A 443 54.39 1.97 -44.29
N HIS A 444 55.07 2.11 -43.16
CA HIS A 444 56.19 3.05 -43.04
C HIS A 444 57.44 2.37 -43.57
N HIS A 445 57.53 2.27 -44.89
CA HIS A 445 58.80 2.27 -45.62
C HIS A 445 58.61 3.18 -46.83
N VAL A 446 58.98 4.45 -46.65
CA VAL A 446 59.44 5.30 -47.75
C VAL A 446 60.80 5.83 -47.31
N ALA A 447 61.75 5.66 -48.24
CA ALA A 447 63.19 5.82 -48.14
C ALA A 447 63.66 7.22 -47.72
#